data_AF-Q1YKR1-F1
#
_entry.id   AF-Q1YKR1-F1
#
_cell.length_a   1.000
_cell.length_b   1.000
_cell.length_c   1.000
_cell.angle_alpha   90.00
_cell.angle_beta   90.00
_cell.angle_gamma   90.00
#
_symmetry.space_group_name_H-M   'P 1'
#
loop_
_entity.id
_entity.type
_entity.pdbx_description
1 polymer ?
#
loop_
_entity_poly.entity_id
_entity_poly.type
_entity_poly.pdbx_seq_one_letter_code
_entity_poly.pdbx_strand_id
1 'polypeptide(L)'
;MPARRPAPSKPFRVSMSSRMPAPRATTMSRTGSTRWSSTHSRCGAATLRPTTPSPSMPGSPILRTPETGIAASPGLPRDAAGEPVFFAPWQAKAFAMTVALNERGILAWTDWAAALGRACASLPAAGPSPEATADAYFTAWLVALEEILTARALVSADAVDAAQAVWHRAAEATPHGTPIRFEAGLPNPHD
;
A
#
# COMPACT_ATOMS: atom_id res chain seq x y z
N MET A 1 48.12 -13.88 36.36
CA MET A 1 46.65 -13.93 36.31
C MET A 1 46.17 -12.81 35.38
N PRO A 2 45.48 -13.10 34.25
CA PRO A 2 45.38 -12.19 33.11
C PRO A 2 44.10 -11.35 33.13
N ALA A 3 44.14 -10.14 32.56
CA ALA A 3 42.95 -9.39 32.16
C ALA A 3 42.99 -9.17 30.64
N ARG A 4 42.17 -9.96 29.91
CA ARG A 4 41.96 -9.85 28.46
C ARG A 4 41.14 -8.59 28.17
N ARG A 5 41.60 -7.75 27.23
CA ARG A 5 40.77 -6.74 26.56
C ARG A 5 39.82 -7.43 25.57
N PRO A 6 38.53 -7.06 25.48
CA PRO A 6 37.66 -7.53 24.41
C PRO A 6 37.95 -6.77 23.09
N ALA A 7 37.96 -7.51 21.99
CA ALA A 7 38.10 -6.98 20.63
C ALA A 7 36.77 -6.44 20.09
N PRO A 8 36.76 -5.47 19.15
CA PRO A 8 35.53 -4.97 18.54
C PRO A 8 34.96 -5.98 17.52
N SER A 9 33.66 -6.23 17.64
CA SER A 9 32.85 -7.07 16.75
C SER A 9 32.77 -6.48 15.34
N LYS A 10 33.01 -7.31 14.32
CA LYS A 10 32.89 -6.93 12.90
C LYS A 10 31.42 -6.73 12.50
N PRO A 11 31.11 -5.82 11.54
CA PRO A 11 29.77 -5.70 10.99
C PRO A 11 29.41 -6.94 10.14
N PHE A 12 28.29 -7.57 10.49
CA PHE A 12 27.70 -8.70 9.77
C PHE A 12 26.98 -8.16 8.53
N ARG A 13 27.56 -8.37 7.35
CA ARG A 13 26.97 -8.03 6.05
C ARG A 13 26.23 -9.26 5.53
N VAL A 14 24.90 -9.27 5.59
CA VAL A 14 24.12 -10.31 4.90
C VAL A 14 23.92 -9.88 3.45
N SER A 15 24.65 -10.57 2.57
CA SER A 15 24.42 -10.58 1.13
C SER A 15 23.32 -11.59 0.85
N MET A 16 22.10 -11.14 0.56
CA MET A 16 21.05 -12.01 0.02
C MET A 16 21.18 -12.09 -1.50
N SER A 17 21.95 -13.07 -1.98
CA SER A 17 21.83 -13.62 -3.33
C SER A 17 21.24 -15.01 -3.20
N SER A 18 19.94 -15.13 -3.46
CA SER A 18 19.27 -16.41 -3.60
C SER A 18 18.42 -16.37 -4.87
N ARG A 19 19.04 -16.85 -5.96
CA ARG A 19 18.40 -17.19 -7.24
C ARG A 19 17.62 -18.49 -7.02
N MET A 20 16.30 -18.48 -7.18
CA MET A 20 15.45 -19.68 -7.11
C MET A 20 14.83 -19.99 -8.49
N PRO A 21 14.62 -21.26 -8.87
CA PRO A 21 14.35 -21.70 -10.23
C PRO A 21 12.87 -21.56 -10.63
N ALA A 22 12.65 -21.31 -11.92
CA ALA A 22 11.33 -21.24 -12.53
C ALA A 22 10.67 -22.64 -12.68
N PRO A 23 9.38 -22.80 -12.37
CA PRO A 23 8.62 -23.97 -12.79
C PRO A 23 8.24 -23.89 -14.28
N ARG A 24 8.49 -24.98 -15.01
CA ARG A 24 7.97 -25.22 -16.36
C ARG A 24 6.46 -25.48 -16.30
N ALA A 25 5.67 -24.67 -16.98
CA ALA A 25 4.26 -24.97 -17.23
C ALA A 25 4.07 -25.46 -18.68
N THR A 26 3.59 -26.70 -18.78
CA THR A 26 3.16 -27.38 -20.01
C THR A 26 1.88 -26.74 -20.54
N THR A 27 1.88 -26.40 -21.83
CA THR A 27 0.72 -25.96 -22.60
C THR A 27 -0.33 -27.08 -22.73
N MET A 28 -1.58 -26.80 -22.39
CA MET A 28 -2.73 -27.52 -22.94
C MET A 28 -3.86 -26.53 -23.28
N SER A 29 -3.97 -26.24 -24.57
CA SER A 29 -5.16 -25.65 -25.18
C SER A 29 -6.36 -26.57 -25.03
N ARG A 30 -7.54 -26.03 -24.72
CA ARG A 30 -8.81 -26.61 -25.18
C ARG A 30 -9.88 -25.55 -25.39
N THR A 31 -10.05 -25.26 -26.68
CA THR A 31 -11.19 -24.65 -27.34
C THR A 31 -12.50 -25.34 -26.96
N GLY A 32 -13.51 -24.56 -26.57
CA GLY A 32 -14.87 -25.02 -26.32
C GLY A 32 -15.86 -23.91 -26.63
N SER A 33 -16.18 -23.74 -27.91
CA SER A 33 -17.27 -22.89 -28.40
C SER A 33 -18.60 -23.53 -28.02
N THR A 34 -19.45 -22.81 -27.28
CA THR A 34 -20.85 -23.21 -27.07
C THR A 34 -21.75 -22.28 -27.90
N ARG A 35 -22.20 -22.84 -29.01
CA ARG A 35 -23.22 -22.32 -29.93
C ARG A 35 -24.54 -22.15 -29.18
N TRP A 36 -25.04 -20.93 -29.05
CA TRP A 36 -26.41 -20.67 -28.61
C TRP A 36 -27.30 -20.36 -29.82
N SER A 37 -28.23 -21.27 -30.11
CA SER A 37 -29.28 -21.10 -31.10
C SER A 37 -30.57 -20.73 -30.37
N SER A 38 -31.13 -19.56 -30.64
CA SER A 38 -32.57 -19.33 -30.45
C SER A 38 -33.04 -18.21 -31.37
N THR A 39 -33.57 -18.63 -32.50
CA THR A 39 -34.42 -17.86 -33.41
C THR A 39 -35.63 -17.33 -32.63
N HIS A 40 -35.85 -16.02 -32.64
CA HIS A 40 -37.18 -15.42 -32.54
C HIS A 40 -37.20 -14.16 -33.42
N SER A 41 -37.84 -14.28 -34.58
CA SER A 41 -38.31 -13.13 -35.35
C SER A 41 -39.65 -12.70 -34.76
N ARG A 42 -39.81 -11.41 -34.45
CA ARG A 42 -41.07 -10.70 -34.73
C ARG A 42 -40.88 -9.19 -34.72
N CYS A 43 -41.32 -8.61 -35.83
CA CYS A 43 -41.36 -7.19 -36.15
C CYS A 43 -42.34 -6.42 -35.26
N GLY A 44 -41.93 -5.22 -34.84
CA GLY A 44 -42.79 -4.18 -34.28
C GLY A 44 -42.24 -2.82 -34.74
N ALA A 45 -43.10 -1.98 -35.28
CA ALA A 45 -42.78 -0.79 -36.05
C ALA A 45 -41.84 0.20 -35.32
N ALA A 46 -40.74 0.57 -35.97
CA ALA A 46 -39.82 1.59 -35.49
C ALA A 46 -40.39 2.99 -35.77
N THR A 47 -40.95 3.64 -34.75
CA THR A 47 -41.18 5.08 -34.80
C THR A 47 -39.82 5.78 -34.64
N LEU A 48 -39.36 6.43 -35.71
CA LEU A 48 -38.12 7.20 -35.71
C LEU A 48 -38.27 8.39 -34.75
N ARG A 49 -37.62 8.30 -33.59
CA ARG A 49 -37.37 9.48 -32.73
C ARG A 49 -36.33 10.37 -33.41
N PRO A 50 -36.51 11.70 -33.42
CA PRO A 50 -35.44 12.62 -33.82
C PRO A 50 -34.23 12.42 -32.92
N THR A 51 -33.15 11.89 -33.48
CA THR A 51 -31.85 11.77 -32.83
C THR A 51 -31.29 13.18 -32.63
N THR A 52 -31.33 13.69 -31.41
CA THR A 52 -30.51 14.83 -31.04
C THR A 52 -29.04 14.41 -31.20
N PRO A 53 -28.21 15.09 -32.00
CA PRO A 53 -26.79 14.83 -31.99
C PRO A 53 -26.28 15.23 -30.61
N SER A 54 -25.99 14.23 -29.78
CA SER A 54 -25.22 14.42 -28.56
C SER A 54 -23.80 14.75 -29.04
N PRO A 55 -23.30 16.00 -28.94
CA PRO A 55 -21.90 16.21 -29.20
C PRO A 55 -21.16 15.37 -28.18
N SER A 56 -20.46 14.35 -28.68
CA SER A 56 -19.47 13.61 -27.92
C SER A 56 -18.59 14.66 -27.28
N MET A 57 -18.76 14.90 -25.98
CA MET A 57 -17.73 15.59 -25.23
C MET A 57 -16.57 14.59 -25.21
N PRO A 58 -15.42 14.87 -25.82
CA PRO A 58 -14.21 14.22 -25.37
C PRO A 58 -14.05 14.66 -23.92
N GLY A 59 -14.60 13.85 -23.01
CA GLY A 59 -14.23 13.87 -21.63
C GLY A 59 -12.75 13.60 -21.62
N SER A 60 -11.93 14.65 -21.68
CA SER A 60 -10.61 14.59 -21.10
C SER A 60 -10.90 14.19 -19.66
N PRO A 61 -10.56 12.97 -19.23
CA PRO A 61 -10.79 12.60 -17.86
C PRO A 61 -10.06 13.66 -17.04
N ILE A 62 -10.76 14.25 -16.08
CA ILE A 62 -10.19 15.09 -15.02
C ILE A 62 -9.35 14.19 -14.09
N LEU A 63 -8.69 13.16 -14.62
CA LEU A 63 -7.47 12.62 -14.06
C LEU A 63 -6.42 13.68 -14.37
N ARG A 64 -6.36 14.70 -13.52
CA ARG A 64 -5.06 15.22 -13.15
C ARG A 64 -4.24 13.97 -12.85
N THR A 65 -3.24 13.68 -13.68
CA THR A 65 -2.16 12.78 -13.30
C THR A 65 -1.79 13.19 -11.88
N PRO A 66 -1.90 12.30 -10.87
CA PRO A 66 -1.54 12.69 -9.52
C PRO A 66 -0.12 13.24 -9.63
N GLU A 67 0.05 14.43 -9.09
CA GLU A 67 1.33 15.09 -9.02
C GLU A 67 2.34 14.05 -8.55
N THR A 68 3.28 13.71 -9.45
CA THR A 68 4.50 13.02 -9.06
C THR A 68 4.23 11.66 -8.40
N GLY A 69 3.82 10.66 -9.19
CA GLY A 69 3.92 9.26 -8.78
C GLY A 69 5.31 8.97 -8.17
N ILE A 70 5.44 7.97 -7.31
CA ILE A 70 6.67 7.67 -6.54
C ILE A 70 7.94 7.70 -7.40
N ALA A 71 7.81 7.31 -8.68
CA ALA A 71 8.84 7.44 -9.70
C ALA A 71 9.46 8.84 -9.84
N ALA A 72 8.69 9.90 -9.67
CA ALA A 72 9.11 11.28 -9.81
C ALA A 72 9.42 11.98 -8.47
N SER A 73 9.25 11.30 -7.32
CA SER A 73 9.55 11.88 -6.01
C SER A 73 11.08 11.95 -5.79
N PRO A 74 11.69 13.14 -5.65
CA PRO A 74 13.13 13.27 -5.53
C PRO A 74 13.65 12.62 -4.25
N GLY A 75 14.65 11.75 -4.36
CA GLY A 75 15.34 11.15 -3.21
C GLY A 75 14.78 9.83 -2.69
N LEU A 76 13.73 9.27 -3.32
CA LEU A 76 13.30 7.91 -2.99
C LEU A 76 14.25 6.87 -3.59
N PRO A 77 14.63 5.82 -2.82
CA PRO A 77 15.40 4.71 -3.35
C PRO A 77 14.71 4.09 -4.57
N ARG A 78 15.49 3.90 -5.64
CA ARG A 78 15.11 3.11 -6.82
C ARG A 78 15.87 1.80 -6.79
N ASP A 79 15.27 0.75 -7.35
CA ASP A 79 15.94 -0.52 -7.48
C ASP A 79 17.01 -0.50 -8.59
N ALA A 80 17.68 -1.64 -8.81
CA ALA A 80 18.73 -1.75 -9.84
C ALA A 80 18.19 -1.62 -11.28
N ALA A 81 16.89 -1.80 -11.49
CA ALA A 81 16.22 -1.61 -12.77
C ALA A 81 15.71 -0.16 -12.95
N GLY A 82 15.83 0.68 -11.92
CA GLY A 82 15.36 2.06 -11.92
C GLY A 82 13.89 2.22 -11.54
N GLU A 83 13.23 1.14 -11.09
CA GLU A 83 11.84 1.15 -10.66
C GLU A 83 11.71 1.68 -9.23
N PRO A 84 10.57 2.31 -8.87
CA PRO A 84 10.30 2.73 -7.51
C PRO A 84 10.28 1.52 -6.56
N VAL A 85 11.03 1.61 -5.45
CA VAL A 85 11.03 0.55 -4.42
C VAL A 85 9.68 0.46 -3.69
N PHE A 86 8.91 1.55 -3.68
CA PHE A 86 7.60 1.63 -3.04
C PHE A 86 6.49 1.77 -4.09
N PHE A 87 5.36 1.12 -3.86
CA PHE A 87 4.16 1.18 -4.71
C PHE A 87 3.19 2.30 -4.26
N ALA A 88 3.23 2.68 -2.98
CA ALA A 88 2.43 3.79 -2.46
C ALA A 88 3.27 4.73 -1.55
N PRO A 89 2.98 6.05 -1.52
CA PRO A 89 3.72 7.01 -0.68
C PRO A 89 3.70 6.66 0.82
N TRP A 90 2.60 6.06 1.29
CA TRP A 90 2.47 5.66 2.69
C TRP A 90 3.47 4.56 3.09
N GLN A 91 3.86 3.68 2.15
CA GLN A 91 4.85 2.62 2.38
C GLN A 91 6.23 3.22 2.68
N ALA A 92 6.64 4.22 1.90
CA ALA A 92 7.88 4.95 2.14
C ALA A 92 7.86 5.68 3.50
N LYS A 93 6.72 6.26 3.87
CA LYS A 93 6.54 6.92 5.18
C LYS A 93 6.65 5.91 6.33
N ALA A 94 6.03 4.74 6.22
CA ALA A 94 6.14 3.68 7.23
C ALA A 94 7.60 3.24 7.43
N PHE A 95 8.32 3.00 6.34
CA PHE A 95 9.75 2.69 6.38
C PHE A 95 10.56 3.79 7.08
N ALA A 96 10.37 5.05 6.67
CA ALA A 96 11.09 6.18 7.24
C ALA A 96 10.83 6.35 8.75
N MET A 97 9.58 6.15 9.20
CA MET A 97 9.24 6.18 10.63
C MET A 97 9.95 5.08 11.41
N THR A 98 9.96 3.85 10.91
CA THR A 98 10.67 2.73 11.56
C THR A 98 12.16 3.01 11.70
N VAL A 99 12.82 3.49 10.63
CA VAL A 99 14.25 3.85 10.68
C VAL A 99 14.49 4.96 11.69
N ALA A 100 13.71 6.04 11.65
CA ALA A 100 13.86 7.16 12.58
C ALA A 100 13.65 6.76 14.06
N LEU A 101 12.71 5.86 14.34
CA LEU A 101 12.47 5.32 15.68
C LEU A 101 13.62 4.42 16.14
N ASN A 102 14.22 3.67 15.22
CA ASN A 102 15.41 2.87 15.51
C ASN A 102 16.62 3.74 15.84
N GLU A 103 16.90 4.76 15.02
CA GLU A 103 18.01 5.69 15.25
C GLU A 103 17.90 6.42 16.60
N ARG A 104 16.67 6.64 17.08
CA ARG A 104 16.38 7.22 18.40
C ARG A 104 16.44 6.21 19.56
N GLY A 105 16.71 4.93 19.29
CA GLY A 105 16.76 3.86 20.30
C GLY A 105 15.40 3.46 20.86
N ILE A 106 14.30 3.98 20.32
CA ILE A 106 12.93 3.64 20.74
C ILE A 106 12.56 2.24 20.25
N LEU A 107 13.05 1.86 19.06
CA LEU A 107 12.77 0.58 18.41
C LEU A 107 14.08 -0.18 18.18
N ALA A 108 14.26 -1.34 18.79
CA ALA A 108 15.41 -2.19 18.53
C ALA A 108 15.16 -3.09 17.31
N TRP A 109 16.18 -3.31 16.47
CA TRP A 109 16.04 -4.17 15.29
C TRP A 109 15.69 -5.63 15.63
N THR A 110 16.11 -6.12 16.80
CA THR A 110 15.76 -7.46 17.30
C THR A 110 14.26 -7.59 17.58
N ASP A 111 13.71 -6.60 18.29
CA ASP A 111 12.28 -6.56 18.63
C ASP A 111 11.44 -6.38 17.37
N TRP A 112 11.92 -5.50 16.46
CA TRP A 112 11.33 -5.27 15.15
C TRP A 112 11.20 -6.54 14.32
N ALA A 113 12.30 -7.27 14.14
CA ALA A 113 12.29 -8.49 13.33
C ALA A 113 11.33 -9.53 13.91
N ALA A 114 11.24 -9.65 15.24
CA ALA A 114 10.32 -10.56 15.91
C ALA A 114 8.86 -10.15 15.71
N ALA A 115 8.52 -8.87 15.89
CA ALA A 115 7.16 -8.35 15.70
C ALA A 115 6.72 -8.46 14.23
N LEU A 116 7.57 -8.07 13.28
CA LEU A 116 7.29 -8.18 11.86
C LEU A 116 7.07 -9.63 11.43
N GLY A 117 7.86 -10.56 11.96
CA GLY A 117 7.67 -11.99 11.70
C GLY A 117 6.31 -12.50 12.16
N ARG A 118 5.85 -12.09 13.36
CA ARG A 118 4.51 -12.41 13.85
C ARG A 118 3.42 -11.79 12.99
N ALA A 119 3.55 -10.50 12.65
CA ALA A 119 2.58 -9.80 11.81
C ALA A 119 2.42 -10.46 10.45
N CYS A 120 3.53 -10.76 9.76
CA CYS A 120 3.52 -11.47 8.47
C CYS A 120 2.87 -12.85 8.55
N ALA A 121 3.03 -13.57 9.67
CA ALA A 121 2.39 -14.88 9.87
C ALA A 121 0.90 -14.78 10.21
N SER A 122 0.46 -13.67 10.80
CA SER A 122 -0.92 -13.46 11.22
C SER A 122 -1.85 -12.95 10.11
N LEU A 123 -1.29 -12.23 9.13
CA LEU A 123 -2.07 -11.64 8.06
C LEU A 123 -2.34 -12.64 6.92
N PRO A 124 -3.48 -12.50 6.22
CA PRO A 124 -3.80 -13.36 5.09
C PRO A 124 -2.79 -13.20 3.94
N ALA A 125 -2.67 -14.25 3.13
CA ALA A 125 -1.82 -14.22 1.95
C ALA A 125 -2.25 -13.13 0.97
N ALA A 126 -1.27 -12.45 0.39
CA ALA A 126 -1.49 -11.42 -0.62
C ALA A 126 -2.05 -11.99 -1.93
N GLY A 127 -2.64 -11.11 -2.74
CA GLY A 127 -2.94 -11.42 -4.14
C GLY A 127 -1.66 -11.65 -4.97
N PRO A 128 -1.78 -12.22 -6.19
CA PRO A 128 -0.64 -12.66 -6.98
C PRO A 128 0.17 -11.51 -7.62
N SER A 129 -0.29 -10.27 -7.55
CA SER A 129 0.43 -9.14 -8.13
C SER A 129 1.57 -8.67 -7.21
N PRO A 130 2.66 -8.11 -7.78
CA PRO A 130 3.72 -7.50 -6.98
C PRO A 130 3.23 -6.39 -6.06
N GLU A 131 2.29 -5.56 -6.52
CA GLU A 131 1.67 -4.48 -5.74
C GLU A 131 0.87 -5.02 -4.55
N ALA A 132 0.02 -6.03 -4.76
CA ALA A 132 -0.74 -6.65 -3.67
C ALA A 132 0.18 -7.32 -2.64
N THR A 133 1.26 -7.93 -3.11
CA THR A 133 2.29 -8.51 -2.23
C THR A 133 2.98 -7.42 -1.40
N ALA A 134 3.33 -6.29 -2.02
CA ALA A 134 3.93 -5.16 -1.32
C ALA A 134 2.97 -4.54 -0.30
N ASP A 135 1.70 -4.34 -0.65
CA ASP A 135 0.68 -3.81 0.25
C ASP A 135 0.48 -4.70 1.47
N ALA A 136 0.39 -6.03 1.29
CA ALA A 136 0.30 -6.96 2.40
C ALA A 136 1.54 -6.91 3.31
N TYR A 137 2.74 -6.83 2.73
CA TYR A 137 3.99 -6.72 3.47
C TYR A 137 4.07 -5.42 4.28
N PHE A 138 3.74 -4.28 3.68
CA PHE A 138 3.74 -2.98 4.37
C PHE A 138 2.56 -2.83 5.34
N THR A 139 1.47 -3.58 5.17
CA THR A 139 0.43 -3.70 6.19
C THR A 139 0.96 -4.44 7.41
N ALA A 140 1.66 -5.57 7.22
CA ALA A 140 2.35 -6.27 8.31
C ALA A 140 3.38 -5.37 9.02
N TRP A 141 4.06 -4.51 8.26
CA TRP A 141 4.98 -3.51 8.77
C TRP A 141 4.31 -2.52 9.73
N LEU A 142 3.14 -1.98 9.38
CA LEU A 142 2.39 -1.08 10.25
C LEU A 142 1.90 -1.79 11.52
N VAL A 143 1.37 -3.02 11.39
CA VAL A 143 0.93 -3.82 12.55
C VAL A 143 2.09 -4.03 13.54
N ALA A 144 3.27 -4.41 13.05
CA ALA A 144 4.44 -4.60 13.90
C ALA A 144 4.90 -3.29 14.58
N LEU A 145 4.78 -2.17 13.86
CA LEU A 145 5.11 -0.85 14.40
C LEU A 145 4.16 -0.45 15.53
N GLU A 146 2.85 -0.61 15.32
CA GLU A 146 1.82 -0.34 16.33
C GLU A 146 1.97 -1.24 17.56
N GLU A 147 2.27 -2.53 17.37
CA GLU A 147 2.53 -3.48 18.47
C GLU A 147 3.67 -2.99 19.36
N ILE A 148 4.80 -2.60 18.76
CA ILE A 148 5.99 -2.14 19.50
C ILE A 148 5.72 -0.81 20.21
N LEU A 149 5.05 0.14 19.55
CA LEU A 149 4.75 1.44 20.14
C LEU A 149 3.74 1.31 21.29
N THR A 150 2.77 0.41 21.16
CA THR A 150 1.78 0.11 22.20
C THR A 150 2.43 -0.59 23.39
N ALA A 151 3.28 -1.58 23.15
CA ALA A 151 4.02 -2.28 24.21
C ALA A 151 4.93 -1.34 25.02
N ARG A 152 5.35 -0.21 24.42
CA ARG A 152 6.17 0.83 25.05
C ARG A 152 5.33 1.98 25.61
N ALA A 153 4.00 1.89 25.59
CA ALA A 153 3.05 2.89 26.04
C ALA A 153 3.23 4.28 25.39
N LEU A 154 3.75 4.33 24.17
CA LEU A 154 3.94 5.57 23.40
C LEU A 154 2.70 5.95 22.59
N VAL A 155 1.91 4.95 22.21
CA VAL A 155 0.66 5.09 21.47
C VAL A 155 -0.33 4.10 22.06
N SER A 156 -1.57 4.51 22.30
CA SER A 156 -2.66 3.60 22.65
C SER A 156 -3.52 3.28 21.43
N ALA A 157 -4.18 2.12 21.41
CA ALA A 157 -5.15 1.78 20.37
C ALA A 157 -6.24 2.86 20.25
N ASP A 158 -6.77 3.33 21.38
CA ASP A 158 -7.77 4.41 21.41
C ASP A 158 -7.28 5.70 20.75
N ALA A 159 -5.99 6.04 20.88
CA ALA A 159 -5.43 7.22 20.23
C ALA A 159 -5.33 7.06 18.71
N VAL A 160 -5.01 5.87 18.23
CA VAL A 160 -5.00 5.54 16.80
C VAL A 160 -6.42 5.60 16.24
N ASP A 161 -7.38 4.97 16.93
CA ASP A 161 -8.79 4.96 16.54
C ASP A 161 -9.37 6.39 16.51
N ALA A 162 -9.06 7.20 17.52
CA ALA A 162 -9.46 8.60 17.57
C ALA A 162 -8.87 9.39 16.39
N ALA A 163 -7.58 9.19 16.08
CA ALA A 163 -6.93 9.85 14.95
C ALA A 163 -7.54 9.41 13.60
N GLN A 164 -7.85 8.12 13.43
CA GLN A 164 -8.54 7.61 12.24
C GLN A 164 -9.93 8.22 12.10
N ALA A 165 -10.69 8.32 13.19
CA ALA A 165 -12.00 8.95 13.18
C ALA A 165 -11.93 10.44 12.80
N VAL A 166 -10.91 11.17 13.28
CA VAL A 166 -10.66 12.56 12.86
C VAL A 166 -10.37 12.62 11.36
N TRP A 167 -9.50 11.76 10.84
CA TRP A 167 -9.20 11.73 9.40
C TRP A 167 -10.42 11.39 8.55
N HIS A 168 -11.29 10.49 9.01
CA HIS A 168 -12.53 10.15 8.32
C HIS A 168 -13.45 11.37 8.21
N ARG A 169 -13.71 12.05 9.33
CA ARG A 169 -14.51 13.29 9.34
C ARG A 169 -13.89 14.38 8.48
N ALA A 170 -12.56 14.54 8.53
CA ALA A 170 -11.85 15.50 7.70
C ALA A 170 -12.05 15.21 6.21
N ALA A 171 -11.99 13.95 5.80
CA ALA A 171 -12.22 13.54 4.43
C ALA A 171 -13.66 13.84 3.97
N GLU A 172 -14.65 13.55 4.82
CA GLU A 172 -16.07 13.84 4.55
C GLU A 172 -16.35 15.35 4.45
N ALA A 173 -15.71 16.15 5.30
CA ALA A 173 -15.89 17.61 5.34
C ALA A 173 -15.15 18.36 4.21
N THR A 174 -14.18 17.71 3.54
CA THR A 174 -13.34 18.36 2.52
C THR A 174 -14.01 18.25 1.14
N PRO A 175 -14.34 19.39 0.48
CA PRO A 175 -14.85 19.36 -0.88
C PRO A 175 -13.86 18.68 -1.85
N HIS A 176 -14.39 17.88 -2.77
CA HIS A 176 -13.58 17.18 -3.77
C HIS A 176 -12.66 18.14 -4.52
N GLY A 177 -11.40 17.73 -4.71
CA GLY A 177 -10.37 18.55 -5.36
C GLY A 177 -9.58 19.47 -4.42
N THR A 178 -9.90 19.48 -3.12
CA THR A 178 -9.17 20.22 -2.09
C THR A 178 -8.34 19.26 -1.23
N PRO A 179 -7.12 19.62 -0.77
CA PRO A 179 -6.34 18.79 0.14
C PRO A 179 -7.05 18.57 1.47
N ILE A 180 -7.09 17.31 1.94
CA ILE A 180 -7.65 16.95 3.25
C ILE A 180 -6.67 17.39 4.34
N ARG A 181 -7.18 18.14 5.32
CA ARG A 181 -6.41 18.62 6.48
C ARG A 181 -6.94 18.00 7.76
N PHE A 182 -6.05 17.57 8.66
CA PHE A 182 -6.44 16.89 9.90
C PHE A 182 -7.38 17.75 10.75
N GLU A 183 -7.13 19.06 10.79
CA GLU A 183 -7.88 20.03 11.58
C GLU A 183 -9.36 20.10 11.18
N ALA A 184 -9.69 19.76 9.93
CA ALA A 184 -11.07 19.77 9.44
C ALA A 184 -11.96 18.67 10.08
N GLY A 185 -11.36 17.65 10.71
CA GLY A 185 -12.09 16.57 11.38
C GLY A 185 -12.08 16.66 12.91
N LEU A 186 -11.45 17.69 13.48
CA LEU A 186 -11.45 17.92 14.92
C LEU A 186 -12.85 18.41 15.36
N PRO A 187 -13.33 17.99 16.54
CA PRO A 187 -14.58 18.52 17.09
C PRO A 187 -14.46 20.04 17.31
N ASN A 188 -15.55 20.78 17.14
CA ASN A 188 -15.53 22.21 17.44
C ASN A 188 -15.34 22.39 18.95
N PRO A 189 -14.60 23.42 19.38
CA PRO A 189 -14.36 23.69 20.81
C PRO A 189 -15.61 24.06 21.62
N HIS A 190 -16.79 24.08 21.00
CA HIS A 190 -18.07 24.44 21.64
C HIS A 190 -19.13 23.33 21.56
N ASP A 191 -18.78 22.15 21.03
CA ASP A 191 -19.63 20.94 21.07
C ASP A 191 -19.34 20.12 22.34
#